data_AF-A0A933GJG0-F1
#
_entry.id   AF-A0A933GJG0-F1
#
_cell.length_a   1.000
_cell.length_b   1.000
_cell.length_c   1.000
_cell.angle_alpha   90.00
_cell.angle_beta   90.00
_cell.angle_gamma   90.00
#
_symmetry.space_group_name_H-M   'P 1'
#
loop_
_entity.id
_entity.type
_entity.pdbx_description
1 polymer ?
#
loop_
_entity_poly.entity_id
_entity_poly.type
_entity_poly.pdbx_seq_one_letter_code
_entity_poly.pdbx_strand_id
1 'polypeptide(L)'
;MGLGELLFGLVIVWLAAKLAGEGMERLGQTAVLGELLAGVVIGPGVLGLVRESEILHTLAEIGVIILLFEIGPSQTWGSCSGPASSQRSWPSSGSPARSASAMGS
;
A
#
# COMPACT_ATOMS: atom_id res chain seq x y z
N MET A 1 34.54 -2.75 15.12
CA MET A 1 33.27 -3.49 15.13
C MET A 1 33.60 -4.96 14.98
N GLY A 2 33.42 -5.75 16.04
CA GLY A 2 33.77 -7.17 16.02
C GLY A 2 32.72 -8.00 15.27
N LEU A 3 33.13 -9.12 14.68
CA LEU A 3 32.20 -10.07 14.03
C LEU A 3 31.13 -10.58 15.02
N GLY A 4 31.51 -10.77 16.29
CA GLY A 4 30.59 -11.20 17.35
C GLY A 4 29.45 -10.22 17.62
N GLU A 5 29.72 -8.91 17.59
CA GLU A 5 28.68 -7.88 17.78
C GLU A 5 27.70 -7.84 16.61
N LEU A 6 28.21 -8.00 15.38
CA LEU A 6 27.38 -8.07 14.17
C LEU A 6 26.46 -9.30 14.19
N LEU A 7 27.01 -10.48 14.51
CA LEU A 7 26.24 -11.71 14.61
C LEU A 7 25.17 -11.62 15.69
N PHE A 8 25.52 -11.06 16.85
CA PHE A 8 24.57 -10.87 17.95
C PHE A 8 23.44 -9.91 17.57
N GLY A 9 23.76 -8.78 16.95
CA GLY A 9 22.75 -7.82 16.45
C GLY A 9 21.83 -8.44 15.39
N LEU A 10 22.40 -9.19 14.44
CA LEU A 10 21.63 -9.87 13.41
C LEU A 10 20.67 -10.92 14.01
N VAL A 11 21.14 -11.71 14.99
CA VAL A 11 20.31 -12.70 15.68
C VAL A 11 19.15 -12.02 16.41
N ILE A 12 19.39 -10.88 17.06
CA ILE A 12 18.32 -10.13 17.75
C ILE A 12 17.28 -9.63 16.76
N VAL A 13 17.71 -9.00 15.66
CA VAL A 13 16.79 -8.47 14.64
C VAL A 13 15.97 -9.60 14.02
N TRP A 14 16.63 -10.69 13.63
CA TRP A 14 15.98 -11.86 13.05
C TRP A 14 14.97 -12.50 14.01
N LEU A 15 15.35 -12.67 15.29
CA LEU A 15 14.48 -13.25 16.30
C LEU A 15 13.26 -12.37 16.56
N ALA A 16 13.45 -11.06 16.66
CA ALA A 16 12.36 -10.12 16.89
C ALA A 16 11.39 -10.05 15.69
N ALA A 17 11.91 -10.02 14.47
CA ALA A 17 11.09 -10.07 13.26
C ALA A 17 10.25 -11.36 13.21
N LYS A 18 10.87 -12.51 13.48
CA LYS A 18 10.19 -13.80 13.50
C LYS A 18 9.09 -13.86 14.57
N LEU A 19 9.40 -13.43 15.80
CA LEU A 19 8.42 -13.42 16.89
C LEU A 19 7.25 -12.48 16.61
N ALA A 20 7.52 -11.31 16.03
CA ALA A 20 6.48 -10.36 15.67
C ALA A 20 5.62 -10.85 14.50
N GLY A 21 6.22 -11.49 13.49
CA GLY A 21 5.51 -12.13 12.39
C GLY A 21 4.58 -13.25 12.88
N GLU A 22 5.11 -14.18 13.67
CA GLU A 22 4.31 -15.27 14.26
C GLU A 22 3.22 -14.73 15.22
N GLY A 23 3.52 -13.67 15.98
CA GLY A 23 2.54 -13.01 16.85
C GLY A 23 1.40 -12.37 16.06
N MET A 24 1.70 -11.75 14.93
CA MET A 24 0.73 -11.09 14.07
C MET A 24 -0.14 -12.10 13.31
N GLU A 25 0.43 -13.23 12.91
CA GLU A 25 -0.30 -14.34 12.30
C GLU A 25 -1.32 -14.96 13.27
N ARG A 26 -0.98 -15.06 14.56
CA ARG A 26 -1.91 -15.49 15.62
C ARG A 26 -3.07 -14.53 15.84
N LEU A 27 -2.91 -13.25 15.51
CA LEU A 27 -3.96 -12.23 15.58
C LEU A 27 -4.82 -12.20 14.30
N GLY A 28 -4.57 -13.08 13.33
CA GLY A 28 -5.30 -13.14 12.06
C GLY A 28 -4.92 -12.03 11.08
N GLN A 29 -3.72 -11.46 11.23
CA GLN A 29 -3.15 -10.46 10.33
C GLN A 29 -2.00 -11.07 9.51
N THR A 30 -1.65 -10.46 8.39
CA THR A 30 -0.55 -10.95 7.53
C THR A 30 0.79 -10.85 8.27
N ALA A 31 1.59 -11.91 8.23
CA ALA A 31 2.92 -11.95 8.88
C ALA A 31 3.82 -10.75 8.50
N VAL A 32 3.72 -10.28 7.25
CA VAL A 32 4.42 -9.09 6.72
C VAL A 32 4.19 -7.84 7.59
N LEU A 33 2.99 -7.66 8.16
CA LEU A 33 2.68 -6.53 9.04
C LEU A 33 3.46 -6.62 10.36
N GLY A 34 3.65 -7.84 10.90
CA GLY A 34 4.42 -8.07 12.11
C GLY A 34 5.92 -7.83 11.91
N GLU A 35 6.46 -8.28 10.79
CA GLU A 35 7.85 -8.03 10.40
C GLU A 35 8.14 -6.53 10.19
N LEU A 36 7.22 -5.82 9.53
CA LEU A 36 7.29 -4.36 9.35
C LEU A 36 7.31 -3.62 10.69
N LEU A 37 6.41 -3.97 11.62
CA LEU A 37 6.37 -3.35 12.94
C LEU A 37 7.64 -3.61 13.74
N ALA A 38 8.16 -4.85 13.73
CA ALA A 38 9.43 -5.17 14.37
C ALA A 38 10.59 -4.35 13.76
N GLY A 39 10.60 -4.20 12.43
CA GLY A 39 11.58 -3.38 11.72
C GLY A 39 11.49 -1.89 12.07
N VAL A 40 10.29 -1.33 12.21
CA VAL A 40 10.09 0.08 12.60
C VAL A 40 10.51 0.31 14.06
N VAL A 41 10.17 -0.61 14.96
CA VAL A 41 10.53 -0.52 16.38
C VAL A 41 12.04 -0.69 16.59
N ILE A 42 12.71 -1.56 15.84
CA ILE A 42 14.16 -1.83 16.00
C ILE A 42 15.01 -0.93 15.10
N GLY A 43 14.38 -0.27 14.12
CA GLY A 43 15.02 0.55 13.14
C GLY A 43 15.66 1.84 13.67
N PRO A 44 16.30 2.61 12.76
CA PRO A 44 16.99 3.87 13.06
C PRO A 44 16.18 4.84 13.91
N GLY A 45 14.88 4.95 13.60
CA GLY A 45 13.99 5.97 14.13
C GLY A 45 13.59 5.75 15.59
N VAL A 46 13.78 4.55 16.15
CA VAL A 46 13.37 4.22 17.52
C VAL A 46 14.52 3.66 18.36
N LEU A 47 15.29 2.68 17.87
CA LEU A 47 16.44 2.10 18.59
C LEU A 47 17.81 2.59 18.08
N GLY A 48 17.88 3.28 16.94
CA GLY A 48 19.10 3.94 16.45
C GLY A 48 20.22 2.99 16.00
N LEU A 49 19.95 1.69 15.85
CA LEU A 49 20.95 0.67 15.48
C LEU A 49 21.40 0.77 14.01
N VAL A 50 20.60 1.39 13.15
CA VAL A 50 20.86 1.51 11.71
C VAL A 50 20.96 3.00 11.38
N ARG A 51 22.03 3.42 10.72
CA ARG A 51 22.18 4.82 10.26
C ARG A 51 21.35 5.01 9.00
N GLU A 52 20.49 6.03 8.96
CA GLU A 52 19.89 6.47 7.71
C GLU A 52 21.01 6.80 6.71
N SER A 53 20.99 6.13 5.57
CA SER A 53 21.92 6.33 4.48
C SER A 53 21.14 6.50 3.19
N GLU A 54 21.71 7.24 2.24
CA GLU A 54 21.12 7.47 0.91
C GLU A 54 20.71 6.14 0.24
N ILE A 55 21.50 5.08 0.44
CA ILE A 55 21.22 3.73 -0.03
C ILE A 55 19.90 3.18 0.54
N LEU A 56 19.63 3.36 1.84
CA LEU A 56 18.37 2.91 2.46
C LEU A 56 17.17 3.67 1.89
N HIS A 57 17.33 4.94 1.56
CA HIS A 57 16.28 5.74 0.93
C HIS A 57 15.94 5.22 -0.47
N THR A 58 16.95 5.00 -1.31
CA THR A 58 16.75 4.43 -2.66
C THR A 58 16.16 3.01 -2.59
N LEU A 59 16.59 2.18 -1.64
CA LEU A 59 16.02 0.85 -1.43
C LEU A 59 14.55 0.91 -1.02
N ALA A 60 14.16 1.89 -0.19
CA ALA A 60 12.77 2.09 0.20
C ALA A 60 11.91 2.52 -0.99
N GLU A 61 12.39 3.42 -1.85
CA GLU A 61 11.70 3.82 -3.09
C GLU A 61 11.46 2.62 -4.01
N ILE A 62 12.50 1.79 -4.22
CA ILE A 62 12.38 0.56 -5.01
C ILE A 62 11.38 -0.41 -4.38
N GLY A 63 11.43 -0.57 -3.05
CA GLY A 63 10.49 -1.40 -2.30
C GLY A 63 9.04 -0.96 -2.51
N VAL A 64 8.75 0.34 -2.44
CA VAL A 64 7.41 0.88 -2.71
C VAL A 64 6.96 0.61 -4.15
N ILE A 65 7.85 0.77 -5.14
CA ILE A 65 7.54 0.45 -6.54
C ILE A 65 7.15 -1.02 -6.71
N ILE A 66 7.90 -1.94 -6.07
CA ILE A 66 7.61 -3.37 -6.09
C ILE A 66 6.27 -3.69 -5.41
N LEU A 67 6.00 -3.07 -4.25
CA LEU A 67 4.73 -3.24 -3.54
C LEU A 67 3.54 -2.77 -4.40
N LEU A 68 3.64 -1.62 -5.06
CA LEU A 68 2.60 -1.12 -5.96
C LEU A 68 2.38 -2.03 -7.16
N PHE A 69 3.45 -2.63 -7.71
CA PHE A 69 3.37 -3.58 -8.81
C PHE A 69 2.65 -4.87 -8.40
N GLU A 70 2.84 -5.35 -7.17
CA GLU A 70 2.14 -6.52 -6.64
C GLU A 70 0.66 -6.24 -6.33
N ILE A 71 0.35 -5.06 -5.78
CA ILE A 71 -1.02 -4.66 -5.44
C ILE A 71 -1.85 -4.40 -6.70
N GLY A 72 -1.25 -3.85 -7.77
CA GLY A 72 -1.90 -3.52 -9.05
C GLY A 72 -2.80 -4.60 -9.66
N PRO A 73 -2.35 -5.86 -9.84
CA PRO A 73 -3.18 -6.93 -10.40
C PRO A 73 -4.37 -7.34 -9.50
N SER A 74 -4.32 -7.06 -8.20
CA SER A 74 -5.40 -7.37 -7.26
C SER A 74 -6.50 -6.29 -7.20
N GLN A 75 -6.18 -5.05 -7.60
CA GLN A 75 -7.12 -3.93 -7.72
C GLN A 75 -7.94 -4.06 -9.01
N THR A 76 -8.77 -5.10 -9.08
CA THR A 76 -10.02 -5.18 -9.86
C THR A 76 -10.06 -4.42 -11.20
N TRP A 77 -9.49 -5.06 -12.23
CA TRP A 77 -9.97 -4.95 -13.62
C TRP A 77 -11.35 -5.64 -13.83
N GLY A 78 -11.97 -6.18 -12.76
CA GLY A 78 -13.18 -7.00 -12.84
C GLY A 78 -14.51 -6.23 -12.81
N SER A 79 -14.55 -4.97 -12.35
CA SER A 79 -15.82 -4.23 -12.20
C SER A 79 -16.24 -3.39 -13.42
N CYS A 80 -15.36 -3.20 -14.40
CA CYS A 80 -15.72 -2.63 -15.70
C CYS A 80 -16.17 -3.71 -16.72
N SER A 81 -16.81 -4.78 -16.24
CA SER A 81 -17.51 -5.76 -17.08
C SER A 81 -19.02 -5.52 -17.12
N GLY A 82 -19.51 -4.40 -16.59
CA GLY A 82 -20.84 -3.90 -16.90
C GLY A 82 -20.89 -3.39 -18.35
N PRO A 83 -21.98 -3.63 -19.11
CA PRO A 83 -22.06 -3.15 -20.49
C PRO A 83 -21.98 -1.62 -20.48
N ALA A 84 -20.97 -1.07 -21.17
CA ALA A 84 -20.76 0.36 -21.41
C ALA A 84 -21.94 1.06 -22.12
N SER A 85 -23.03 0.35 -22.43
CA SER A 85 -24.27 0.88 -22.97
C SER A 85 -25.21 1.50 -21.90
N SER A 86 -25.03 1.20 -20.61
CA SER A 86 -25.93 1.67 -19.54
C SER A 86 -25.54 3.00 -18.88
N GLN A 87 -24.31 3.50 -19.08
CA GLN A 87 -23.89 4.83 -18.60
C GLN A 87 -24.05 5.94 -19.65
N ARG A 88 -24.70 5.63 -20.78
CA ARG A 88 -25.10 6.60 -21.80
C ARG A 88 -26.55 7.07 -21.62
N SER A 89 -27.10 6.99 -20.40
CA SER A 89 -28.32 7.70 -20.05
C SER A 89 -28.00 8.62 -18.87
N TRP A 90 -27.15 9.60 -19.15
CA TRP A 90 -27.13 10.83 -18.36
C TRP A 90 -28.58 11.31 -18.22
N PRO A 91 -29.11 11.50 -17.00
CA PRO A 91 -30.37 12.16 -16.83
C PRO A 91 -30.17 13.61 -17.28
N SER A 92 -30.81 13.94 -18.40
CA SER A 92 -31.04 15.30 -18.86
C SER A 92 -31.98 16.03 -17.89
N SER A 93 -31.60 16.15 -16.62
CA SER A 93 -32.17 17.12 -15.69
C SER A 93 -31.64 18.49 -16.06
N GLY A 94 -32.27 19.06 -17.08
CA GLY A 94 -31.91 20.33 -17.68
C GLY A 94 -32.54 20.55 -19.05
N SER A 95 -33.76 20.08 -19.29
CA SER A 95 -34.55 20.54 -20.45
C SER A 95 -35.54 21.62 -20.01
N PRO A 96 -35.35 22.85 -20.47
CA PRO A 96 -36.48 23.63 -20.96
C PRO A 96 -36.13 24.17 -22.36
N ALA A 97 -36.17 23.31 -23.37
CA ALA A 97 -36.03 23.72 -24.78
C ALA A 97 -37.23 23.25 -25.63
N ARG A 98 -38.43 23.26 -25.03
CA ARG A 98 -39.71 22.92 -25.68
C ARG A 98 -40.82 23.94 -25.38
N SER A 99 -40.49 25.23 -25.33
CA SER A 99 -41.49 26.30 -25.17
C SER A 99 -41.27 27.53 -26.08
N ALA A 100 -40.32 27.50 -27.02
CA ALA A 100 -40.01 28.66 -27.86
C ALA A 100 -40.64 28.64 -29.27
N SER A 101 -41.45 27.62 -29.63
CA SER A 101 -42.05 27.51 -30.98
C SER A 101 -43.57 27.78 -31.02
N ALA A 102 -44.13 28.41 -29.98
CA ALA A 102 -45.57 28.67 -29.88
C ALA A 102 -45.93 30.16 -29.71
N MET A 103 -45.00 31.09 -29.97
CA MET A 103 -45.27 32.53 -29.87
C MET A 103 -44.60 33.26 -31.03
N GLY A 104 -45.40 33.74 -31.98
CA GLY A 104 -44.98 34.46 -33.19
C GLY A 104 -45.47 33.75 -34.46
N SER A 105 -46.66 33.94 -35.05
CA SER A 105 -47.65 35.02 -35.05
C SER A 105 -47.10 36.43 -35.27
#